data_AF-A0A3A9JKU5-F1
#
_entry.id   AF-A0A3A9JKU5-F1
#
_cell.length_a   1.000
_cell.length_b   1.000
_cell.length_c   1.000
_cell.angle_alpha   90.00
_cell.angle_beta   90.00
_cell.angle_gamma   90.00
#
_symmetry.space_group_name_H-M   'P 1'
#
loop_
_entity.id
_entity.type
_entity.pdbx_description
1 polymer ?
#
loop_
_entity_poly.entity_id
_entity_poly.type
_entity_poly.pdbx_seq_one_letter_code
_entity_poly.pdbx_strand_id
1 'polypeptide(L)'
;MIAPTPFRLFMNPHHGVPGVVLLPESGFRRASAEIRAWPDRVPPLLRALPEQAQASGLAAVHLGEAASPGYAYAVSRLLRAEQARRGSAAGTVTFACAEGRGDDLTAIARATRRLGARCMMFMNGEIASGDEAQILRGGHEEAMRRSAQEGWFFVSAWAMEGYTEVPRDIMQGDRLAAAEILAALPVAPTHVVAPGGQGGLAAAVAVQLRAGGGAVPRLIVAEAAGASPLLDALQGRPGPAAPSLLAWQELERSAFAFLETADALAGMLAVAADASSRAALGLDAASRILLLNCSPVPSEGTAG
;
A
#
# COMPACT_ATOMS: atom_id res chain seq x y z
N MET A 1 -20.01 -24.40 -5.48
CA MET A 1 -18.85 -24.15 -6.37
C MET A 1 -18.77 -22.66 -6.62
N ILE A 2 -17.71 -22.00 -6.16
CA ILE A 2 -17.43 -20.60 -6.49
C ILE A 2 -17.00 -20.60 -7.97
N ALA A 3 -17.58 -19.72 -8.78
CA ALA A 3 -17.18 -19.58 -10.19
C ALA A 3 -15.67 -19.23 -10.27
N PRO A 4 -14.92 -19.76 -11.24
CA PRO A 4 -13.49 -19.48 -11.33
C PRO A 4 -13.28 -17.97 -11.54
N THR A 5 -12.59 -17.33 -10.60
CA THR A 5 -12.20 -15.92 -10.72
C THR A 5 -11.18 -15.78 -11.85
N PRO A 6 -11.43 -14.93 -12.86
CA PRO A 6 -10.47 -14.71 -13.93
C PRO A 6 -9.20 -14.08 -13.36
N PHE A 7 -8.05 -14.58 -13.81
CA PHE A 7 -6.75 -14.02 -13.46
C PHE A 7 -5.79 -14.09 -14.64
N ARG A 8 -4.77 -13.23 -14.63
CA ARG A 8 -3.58 -13.35 -15.50
C ARG A 8 -2.34 -13.19 -14.64
N LEU A 9 -1.45 -14.18 -14.73
CA LEU A 9 -0.19 -14.18 -14.01
C LEU A 9 0.96 -13.83 -14.95
N PHE A 10 1.80 -12.88 -14.53
CA PHE A 10 3.00 -12.46 -15.26
C PHE A 10 4.22 -12.61 -14.38
N MET A 11 5.16 -13.46 -14.79
CA MET A 11 6.44 -13.59 -14.11
C MET A 11 7.33 -12.40 -14.44
N ASN A 12 7.99 -11.82 -13.44
CA ASN A 12 8.91 -10.71 -13.67
C ASN A 12 10.25 -11.22 -14.25
N PRO A 13 10.58 -10.92 -15.52
CA PRO A 13 11.84 -11.37 -16.13
C PRO A 13 13.07 -10.66 -15.55
N HIS A 14 12.87 -9.57 -14.81
CA HIS A 14 13.92 -8.75 -14.20
C HIS A 14 14.04 -8.98 -12.69
N HIS A 15 13.36 -10.00 -12.14
CA HIS A 15 13.34 -10.26 -10.71
C HIS A 15 14.75 -10.38 -10.12
N GLY A 16 14.99 -9.67 -9.03
CA GLY A 16 16.27 -9.65 -8.32
C GLY A 16 16.32 -8.56 -7.26
N VAL A 17 17.52 -8.25 -6.79
CA VAL A 17 17.72 -7.18 -5.79
C VAL A 17 17.78 -5.83 -6.50
N PRO A 18 17.00 -4.81 -6.07
CA PRO A 18 17.11 -3.44 -6.57
C PRO A 18 18.50 -2.86 -6.37
N GLY A 19 18.95 -2.03 -7.32
CA GLY A 19 20.27 -1.38 -7.26
C GLY A 19 20.33 -0.14 -6.37
N VAL A 20 19.20 0.26 -5.76
CA VAL A 20 19.07 1.50 -4.99
C VAL A 20 18.50 1.24 -3.61
N VAL A 21 18.95 2.02 -2.62
CA VAL A 21 18.38 2.00 -1.26
C VAL A 21 17.25 3.03 -1.19
N LEU A 22 16.02 2.58 -1.40
CA LEU A 22 14.86 3.46 -1.44
C LEU A 22 14.41 3.95 -0.06
N LEU A 23 14.24 3.01 0.88
CA LEU A 23 13.74 3.24 2.23
C LEU A 23 14.81 2.86 3.26
N PRO A 24 15.76 3.77 3.58
CA PRO A 24 16.88 3.45 4.45
C PRO A 24 16.41 3.10 5.87
N GLU A 25 17.18 2.24 6.54
CA GLU A 25 16.91 1.77 7.90
C GLU A 25 16.79 2.91 8.93
N SER A 26 17.58 3.97 8.76
CA SER A 26 17.49 5.14 9.64
C SER A 26 16.14 5.86 9.51
N GLY A 27 15.56 5.90 8.31
CA GLY A 27 14.22 6.45 8.07
C GLY A 27 13.15 5.57 8.71
N PHE A 28 13.28 4.25 8.56
CA PHE A 28 12.38 3.28 9.16
C PHE A 28 12.37 3.37 10.68
N ARG A 29 13.55 3.44 11.33
CA ARG A 29 13.64 3.58 12.79
C ARG A 29 12.97 4.84 13.31
N ARG A 30 13.11 5.97 12.62
CA ARG A 30 12.45 7.23 13.00
C ARG A 30 10.93 7.13 12.86
N ALA A 31 10.45 6.70 11.71
CA ALA A 31 9.03 6.52 11.46
C ALA A 31 8.41 5.55 12.48
N SER A 32 9.06 4.40 12.69
CA SER A 32 8.63 3.38 13.63
C SER A 32 8.55 3.88 15.07
N ALA A 33 9.57 4.60 15.55
CA ALA A 33 9.59 5.12 16.91
C ALA A 33 8.45 6.14 17.14
N GLU A 34 8.22 7.00 16.16
CA GLU A 34 7.16 8.01 16.25
C GLU A 34 5.76 7.40 16.18
N ILE A 35 5.49 6.57 15.17
CA ILE A 35 4.18 5.97 14.95
C ILE A 35 3.79 5.09 16.15
N ARG A 36 4.74 4.33 16.71
CA ARG A 36 4.49 3.49 17.89
C ARG A 36 4.16 4.28 19.16
N ALA A 37 4.54 5.56 19.21
CA ALA A 37 4.26 6.42 20.35
C ALA A 37 2.89 7.12 20.25
N TRP A 38 2.15 6.97 19.15
CA TRP A 38 0.84 7.61 19.00
C TRP A 38 -0.22 6.92 19.87
N PRO A 39 -1.03 7.68 20.63
CA PRO A 39 -2.01 7.13 21.57
C PRO A 39 -3.20 6.47 20.86
N ASP A 40 -3.49 6.86 19.62
CA ASP A 40 -4.58 6.41 18.77
C ASP A 40 -4.14 5.35 17.75
N ARG A 41 -2.96 4.75 17.93
CA ARG A 41 -2.43 3.72 17.03
C ARG A 41 -3.32 2.47 17.06
N VAL A 42 -3.73 2.03 15.87
CA VAL A 42 -4.44 0.77 15.67
C VAL A 42 -3.44 -0.31 15.29
N PRO A 43 -3.34 -1.43 16.04
CA PRO A 43 -2.46 -2.54 15.67
C PRO A 43 -2.98 -3.26 14.42
N PRO A 44 -2.11 -3.96 13.67
CA PRO A 44 -2.55 -4.78 12.55
C PRO A 44 -3.46 -5.93 13.01
N LEU A 45 -4.38 -6.32 12.15
CA LEU A 45 -5.21 -7.50 12.27
C LEU A 45 -4.62 -8.62 11.42
N LEU A 46 -4.54 -9.82 11.98
CA LEU A 46 -4.08 -11.01 11.28
C LEU A 46 -5.13 -12.11 11.40
N ARG A 47 -5.59 -12.63 10.25
CA ARG A 47 -6.59 -13.69 10.18
C ARG A 47 -6.01 -14.89 9.44
N ALA A 48 -6.01 -16.06 10.09
CA ALA A 48 -5.71 -17.33 9.44
C ALA A 48 -6.91 -17.81 8.62
N LEU A 49 -6.64 -18.41 7.46
CA LEU A 49 -7.62 -18.95 6.52
C LEU A 49 -7.37 -20.45 6.32
N PRO A 50 -7.67 -21.30 7.32
CA PRO A 50 -7.30 -22.73 7.28
C PRO A 50 -8.06 -23.51 6.20
N GLU A 51 -9.32 -23.16 5.94
CA GLU A 51 -10.14 -23.82 4.91
C GLU A 51 -9.55 -23.58 3.51
N GLN A 52 -9.15 -22.34 3.22
CA GLN A 52 -8.51 -21.95 1.96
C GLN A 52 -7.13 -22.61 1.82
N ALA A 53 -6.35 -22.68 2.90
CA ALA A 53 -5.06 -23.37 2.89
C ALA A 53 -5.22 -24.87 2.57
N GLN A 54 -6.17 -25.54 3.22
CA GLN A 54 -6.47 -26.95 2.98
C GLN A 54 -6.96 -27.19 1.55
N ALA A 55 -7.92 -26.39 1.08
CA ALA A 55 -8.49 -26.52 -0.27
C ALA A 55 -7.47 -26.33 -1.38
N SER A 56 -6.46 -25.47 -1.17
CA SER A 56 -5.40 -25.19 -2.14
C SER A 56 -4.13 -26.04 -1.94
N GLY A 57 -4.10 -26.95 -0.96
CA GLY A 57 -2.93 -27.76 -0.65
C GLY A 57 -1.71 -26.92 -0.29
N LEU A 58 -1.90 -25.93 0.58
CA LEU A 58 -0.88 -25.01 1.10
C LEU A 58 -0.73 -25.21 2.61
N ALA A 59 0.45 -24.90 3.16
CA ALA A 59 0.68 -25.01 4.61
C ALA A 59 -0.10 -23.96 5.40
N ALA A 60 -0.23 -22.74 4.86
CA ALA A 60 -1.02 -21.69 5.48
C ALA A 60 -1.43 -20.60 4.48
N VAL A 61 -2.57 -19.97 4.75
CA VAL A 61 -3.01 -18.73 4.11
C VAL A 61 -3.41 -17.77 5.22
N HIS A 62 -2.90 -16.54 5.16
CA HIS A 62 -3.23 -15.48 6.12
C HIS A 62 -3.64 -14.21 5.39
N LEU A 63 -4.55 -13.46 6.01
CA LEU A 63 -4.86 -12.08 5.66
C LEU A 63 -4.33 -11.17 6.76
N GLY A 64 -3.42 -10.28 6.38
CA GLY A 64 -2.93 -9.21 7.24
C GLY A 64 -3.53 -7.89 6.79
N GLU A 65 -4.18 -7.18 7.70
CA GLU A 65 -4.77 -5.86 7.46
C GLU A 65 -4.18 -4.87 8.46
N ALA A 66 -3.71 -3.73 7.97
CA ALA A 66 -3.24 -2.63 8.78
C ALA A 66 -3.66 -1.31 8.15
N ALA A 67 -4.05 -0.35 9.00
CA ALA A 67 -4.13 1.04 8.57
C ALA A 67 -2.75 1.48 8.02
N SER A 68 -2.73 2.42 7.08
CA SER A 68 -1.49 3.05 6.62
C SER A 68 -1.12 4.23 7.54
N PRO A 69 -0.22 4.07 8.53
CA PRO A 69 0.21 5.18 9.37
C PRO A 69 1.13 6.15 8.62
N GLY A 70 1.56 5.81 7.39
CA GLY A 70 2.49 6.59 6.59
C GLY A 70 2.02 8.01 6.32
N TYR A 71 0.76 8.17 5.95
CA TYR A 71 0.18 9.49 5.70
C TYR A 71 0.17 10.36 6.94
N ALA A 72 -0.28 9.81 8.07
CA ALA A 72 -0.28 10.50 9.36
C ALA A 72 1.14 10.94 9.76
N TYR A 73 2.14 10.11 9.46
CA TYR A 73 3.54 10.40 9.77
C TYR A 73 4.08 11.52 8.88
N ALA A 74 3.80 11.47 7.57
CA ALA A 74 4.18 12.52 6.63
C ALA A 74 3.54 13.87 6.98
N VAL A 75 2.25 13.89 7.33
CA VAL A 75 1.54 15.09 7.81
C VAL A 75 2.22 15.66 9.07
N SER A 76 2.57 14.81 10.05
CA SER A 76 3.24 15.27 11.27
C SER A 76 4.62 15.87 10.97
N ARG A 77 5.39 15.25 10.07
CA ARG A 77 6.69 15.77 9.63
C ARG A 77 6.58 17.12 8.94
N LEU A 78 5.65 17.26 7.99
CA LEU A 78 5.42 18.50 7.26
C LEU A 78 4.98 19.63 8.21
N LEU A 79 4.07 19.35 9.14
CA LEU A 79 3.61 20.35 10.09
C LEU A 79 4.75 20.85 10.99
N ARG A 80 5.58 19.94 11.53
CA ARG A 80 6.73 20.32 12.35
C ARG A 80 7.75 21.15 11.57
N ALA A 81 8.01 20.79 10.32
CA ALA A 81 8.91 21.55 9.46
C ALA A 81 8.38 22.97 9.21
N GLU A 82 7.08 23.11 8.95
CA GLU A 82 6.44 24.41 8.75
C GLU A 82 6.42 25.26 10.02
N GLN A 83 6.14 24.65 11.18
CA GLN A 83 6.22 25.30 12.49
C GLN A 83 7.63 25.80 12.79
N ALA A 84 8.65 24.97 12.56
CA ALA A 84 10.05 25.35 12.79
C ALA A 84 10.50 26.48 11.85
N ARG A 85 9.97 26.52 10.62
CA ARG A 85 10.36 27.50 9.60
C ARG A 85 9.65 28.85 9.75
N ARG A 86 8.36 28.84 10.08
CA ARG A 86 7.50 30.04 10.04
C ARG A 86 6.82 30.38 11.37
N GLY A 87 6.90 29.52 12.39
CA GLY A 87 6.16 29.68 13.64
C GLY A 87 4.64 29.55 13.46
N SER A 88 4.19 28.94 12.36
CA SER A 88 2.76 28.82 12.00
C SER A 88 1.98 28.06 13.07
N ALA A 89 0.86 28.62 13.53
CA ALA A 89 -0.10 27.88 14.34
C ALA A 89 -0.69 26.72 13.51
N ALA A 90 -0.88 25.54 14.11
CA ALA A 90 -1.30 24.36 13.35
C ALA A 90 -2.61 24.56 12.57
N GLY A 91 -3.57 25.31 13.14
CA GLY A 91 -4.87 25.58 12.52
C GLY A 91 -4.80 26.40 11.22
N THR A 92 -3.68 27.06 10.93
CA THR A 92 -3.51 27.80 9.67
C THR A 92 -2.97 26.91 8.56
N VAL A 93 -2.41 25.74 8.88
CA VAL A 93 -1.87 24.78 7.90
C VAL A 93 -2.99 23.91 7.33
N THR A 94 -3.02 23.79 6.00
CA THR A 94 -3.94 22.91 5.28
C THR A 94 -3.17 21.86 4.50
N PHE A 95 -3.59 20.61 4.63
CA PHE A 95 -3.14 19.49 3.83
C PHE A 95 -4.17 19.14 2.76
N ALA A 96 -3.72 18.84 1.56
CA ALA A 96 -4.53 18.35 0.46
C ALA A 96 -4.09 16.93 0.12
N CYS A 97 -4.99 15.98 0.29
CA CYS A 97 -4.73 14.56 0.08
C CYS A 97 -5.62 14.05 -1.05
N ALA A 98 -5.06 13.24 -1.95
CA ALA A 98 -5.82 12.57 -2.99
C ALA A 98 -5.44 11.09 -2.97
N GLU A 99 -6.17 10.27 -2.23
CA GLU A 99 -5.86 8.84 -2.10
C GLU A 99 -7.13 8.00 -1.96
N GLY A 100 -7.05 6.77 -2.47
CA GLY A 100 -8.22 5.97 -2.83
C GLY A 100 -8.59 4.82 -1.91
N ARG A 101 -7.94 4.63 -0.74
CA ARG A 101 -8.36 3.61 0.24
C ARG A 101 -8.99 4.25 1.47
N GLY A 102 -10.12 3.70 1.92
CA GLY A 102 -10.93 4.28 3.00
C GLY A 102 -10.23 4.33 4.37
N ASP A 103 -9.31 3.41 4.63
CA ASP A 103 -8.45 3.40 5.82
C ASP A 103 -7.39 4.51 5.79
N ASP A 104 -6.84 4.81 4.61
CA ASP A 104 -5.87 5.91 4.43
C ASP A 104 -6.53 7.26 4.74
N LEU A 105 -7.76 7.48 4.26
CA LEU A 105 -8.54 8.70 4.55
C LEU A 105 -8.78 8.85 6.05
N THR A 106 -9.20 7.77 6.72
CA THR A 106 -9.45 7.78 8.16
C THR A 106 -8.17 8.10 8.96
N ALA A 107 -7.03 7.54 8.55
CA ALA A 107 -5.73 7.81 9.19
C ALA A 107 -5.31 9.29 9.03
N ILE A 108 -5.50 9.86 7.84
CA ILE A 108 -5.20 11.27 7.54
C ILE A 108 -6.07 12.21 8.38
N ALA A 109 -7.39 11.98 8.40
CA ALA A 109 -8.33 12.82 9.14
C ALA A 109 -8.01 12.82 10.65
N ARG A 110 -7.78 11.64 11.23
CA ARG A 110 -7.38 11.52 12.65
C ARG A 110 -6.09 12.24 12.95
N ALA A 111 -5.08 12.08 12.08
CA ALA A 111 -3.78 12.72 12.27
C ALA A 111 -3.86 14.24 12.20
N THR A 112 -4.53 14.78 11.18
CA THR A 112 -4.70 16.23 11.02
C THR A 112 -5.50 16.83 12.16
N ARG A 113 -6.59 16.17 12.62
CA ARG A 113 -7.33 16.57 13.81
C ARG A 113 -6.47 16.57 15.07
N ARG A 114 -5.74 15.48 15.35
CA ARG A 114 -4.84 15.37 16.51
C ARG A 114 -3.78 16.47 16.53
N LEU A 115 -3.34 16.90 15.35
CA LEU A 115 -2.35 17.94 15.19
C LEU A 115 -2.96 19.36 15.13
N GLY A 116 -4.28 19.49 15.11
CA GLY A 116 -4.98 20.78 15.00
C GLY A 116 -4.82 21.45 13.64
N ALA A 117 -4.53 20.69 12.57
CA ALA A 117 -4.41 21.18 11.20
C ALA A 117 -5.67 20.91 10.36
N ARG A 118 -5.80 21.57 9.21
CA ARG A 118 -6.92 21.38 8.28
C ARG A 118 -6.59 20.31 7.24
N CYS A 119 -7.58 19.53 6.81
CA CYS A 119 -7.43 18.52 5.77
C CYS A 119 -8.52 18.63 4.70
N MET A 120 -8.10 18.75 3.45
CA MET A 120 -8.90 18.69 2.24
C MET A 120 -8.66 17.35 1.55
N MET A 121 -9.71 16.55 1.38
CA MET A 121 -9.63 15.24 0.72
C MET A 121 -10.23 15.32 -0.67
N PHE A 122 -9.46 14.95 -1.68
CA PHE A 122 -9.88 14.94 -3.08
C PHE A 122 -10.20 13.50 -3.49
N MET A 123 -11.46 13.27 -3.86
CA MET A 123 -11.94 11.96 -4.31
C MET A 123 -12.79 12.05 -5.57
N ASN A 124 -12.72 11.02 -6.41
CA ASN A 124 -13.61 10.80 -7.54
C ASN A 124 -14.72 9.82 -7.11
N GLY A 125 -15.96 10.26 -6.91
CA GLY A 125 -17.09 9.38 -6.60
C GLY A 125 -18.07 9.90 -5.53
N GLU A 126 -18.97 9.02 -5.09
CA GLU A 126 -19.95 9.30 -4.03
C GLU A 126 -19.31 9.30 -2.64
N ILE A 127 -19.80 10.20 -1.81
CA ILE A 127 -19.19 10.67 -0.58
C ILE A 127 -19.53 9.69 0.55
N ALA A 128 -18.53 9.09 1.21
CA ALA A 128 -18.71 8.64 2.58
C ALA A 128 -18.65 9.91 3.46
N SER A 129 -19.75 10.28 4.10
CA SER A 129 -19.77 11.42 5.03
C SER A 129 -18.82 11.13 6.18
N GLY A 130 -17.69 11.82 6.22
CA GLY A 130 -16.85 11.88 7.41
C GLY A 130 -16.90 13.28 7.98
N ASP A 131 -17.43 13.46 9.19
CA ASP A 131 -17.36 14.70 9.98
C ASP A 131 -15.90 15.16 10.27
N GLU A 132 -14.90 14.48 9.72
CA GLU A 132 -13.49 14.59 10.10
C GLU A 132 -12.61 15.33 9.08
N ALA A 133 -13.06 15.53 7.83
CA ALA A 133 -12.32 16.25 6.79
C ALA A 133 -13.26 16.86 5.74
N GLN A 134 -12.83 17.94 5.09
CA GLN A 134 -13.60 18.53 3.99
C GLN A 134 -13.32 17.75 2.71
N ILE A 135 -14.34 17.04 2.21
CA ILE A 135 -14.26 16.27 0.97
C ILE A 135 -14.56 17.20 -0.22
N LEU A 136 -13.66 17.20 -1.20
CA LEU A 136 -13.74 17.95 -2.44
C LEU A 136 -13.75 16.96 -3.61
N ARG A 137 -14.49 17.29 -4.66
CA ARG A 137 -14.49 16.49 -5.90
C ARG A 137 -13.16 16.70 -6.63
N GLY A 138 -12.51 15.61 -7.05
CA GLY A 138 -11.31 15.63 -7.88
C GLY A 138 -10.32 14.52 -7.52
N GLY A 139 -9.31 14.30 -8.36
CA GLY A 139 -8.20 13.37 -8.10
C GLY A 139 -6.90 14.09 -7.76
N HIS A 140 -5.77 13.38 -7.91
CA HIS A 140 -4.42 13.91 -7.67
C HIS A 140 -4.13 15.23 -8.40
N GLU A 141 -4.53 15.34 -9.66
CA GLU A 141 -4.29 16.55 -10.46
C GLU A 141 -4.98 17.78 -9.86
N GLU A 142 -6.23 17.64 -9.44
CA GLU A 142 -7.00 18.72 -8.84
C GLU A 142 -6.47 19.09 -7.46
N ALA A 143 -6.09 18.10 -6.64
CA ALA A 143 -5.45 18.32 -5.36
C ALA A 143 -4.12 19.08 -5.50
N MET A 144 -3.30 18.71 -6.49
CA MET A 144 -2.04 19.39 -6.78
C MET A 144 -2.28 20.83 -7.24
N ARG A 145 -3.21 21.03 -8.19
CA ARG A 145 -3.56 22.35 -8.72
C ARG A 145 -4.06 23.28 -7.62
N ARG A 146 -4.98 22.82 -6.77
CA ARG A 146 -5.52 23.60 -5.64
C ARG A 146 -4.44 23.87 -4.59
N SER A 147 -3.59 22.90 -4.30
CA SER A 147 -2.47 23.10 -3.35
C SER A 147 -1.54 24.22 -3.79
N ALA A 148 -1.19 24.26 -5.08
CA ALA A 148 -0.35 25.31 -5.65
C ALA A 148 -1.02 26.70 -5.61
N GLN A 149 -2.34 26.77 -5.84
CA GLN A 149 -3.08 28.03 -5.82
C GLN A 149 -3.29 28.59 -4.41
N GLU A 150 -3.58 27.72 -3.46
CA GLU A 150 -4.01 28.10 -2.11
C GLU A 150 -2.88 28.05 -1.08
N GLY A 151 -1.68 27.60 -1.48
CA GLY A 151 -0.54 27.39 -0.60
C GLY A 151 -0.72 26.22 0.38
N TRP A 152 -1.50 25.20 0.02
CA TRP A 152 -1.67 24.00 0.84
C TRP A 152 -0.54 23.01 0.62
N PHE A 153 -0.33 22.12 1.60
CA PHE A 153 0.61 21.02 1.47
C PHE A 153 -0.04 19.84 0.75
N PHE A 154 0.43 19.53 -0.45
CA PHE A 154 0.02 18.32 -1.16
C PHE A 154 0.66 17.08 -0.52
N VAL A 155 -0.16 16.10 -0.16
CA VAL A 155 0.24 14.84 0.48
C VAL A 155 -0.27 13.67 -0.35
N SER A 156 0.67 12.93 -0.95
CA SER A 156 0.37 11.71 -1.71
C SER A 156 1.55 10.73 -1.66
N ALA A 157 1.25 9.44 -1.76
CA ALA A 157 2.25 8.38 -1.96
C ALA A 157 2.72 8.29 -3.42
N TRP A 158 2.10 9.01 -4.35
CA TRP A 158 2.48 9.02 -5.76
C TRP A 158 3.70 9.93 -5.99
N ALA A 159 4.89 9.34 -5.92
CA ALA A 159 6.13 10.05 -6.20
C ALA A 159 6.32 10.39 -7.69
N MET A 160 6.75 11.62 -7.95
CA MET A 160 7.03 12.19 -9.27
C MET A 160 8.36 12.95 -9.23
N GLU A 161 8.85 13.38 -10.40
CA GLU A 161 10.03 14.26 -10.46
C GLU A 161 9.80 15.52 -9.61
N GLY A 162 10.78 15.87 -8.77
CA GLY A 162 10.65 16.97 -7.81
C GLY A 162 9.73 16.72 -6.60
N TYR A 163 9.01 15.58 -6.53
CA TYR A 163 8.13 15.22 -5.41
C TYR A 163 8.40 13.79 -4.92
N THR A 164 9.41 13.63 -4.06
CA THR A 164 9.82 12.31 -3.55
C THR A 164 9.91 12.22 -2.03
N GLU A 165 10.02 13.35 -1.31
CA GLU A 165 10.22 13.33 0.14
C GLU A 165 8.98 12.84 0.88
N VAL A 166 7.80 13.41 0.59
CA VAL A 166 6.52 13.03 1.20
C VAL A 166 6.14 11.58 0.89
N PRO A 167 6.20 11.12 -0.38
CA PRO A 167 6.01 9.71 -0.69
C PRO A 167 6.95 8.78 0.08
N ARG A 168 8.23 9.14 0.21
CA ARG A 168 9.20 8.34 0.96
C ARG A 168 8.82 8.23 2.43
N ASP A 169 8.33 9.31 3.04
CA ASP A 169 7.84 9.29 4.43
C ASP A 169 6.61 8.40 4.61
N ILE A 170 5.66 8.47 3.68
CA ILE A 170 4.49 7.60 3.69
C ILE A 170 4.93 6.14 3.62
N MET A 171 5.78 5.80 2.66
CA MET A 171 6.30 4.46 2.47
C MET A 171 7.08 3.93 3.69
N GLN A 172 7.74 4.80 4.49
CA GLN A 172 8.39 4.38 5.74
C GLN A 172 7.38 3.96 6.82
N GLY A 173 6.21 4.60 6.86
CA GLY A 173 5.12 4.17 7.73
C GLY A 173 4.45 2.88 7.24
N ASP A 174 4.27 2.72 5.93
CA ASP A 174 3.78 1.46 5.35
C ASP A 174 4.74 0.30 5.60
N ARG A 175 6.04 0.58 5.60
CA ARG A 175 7.07 -0.39 5.97
C ARG A 175 6.89 -0.88 7.41
N LEU A 176 6.45 -0.01 8.33
CA LEU A 176 6.13 -0.41 9.71
C LEU A 176 4.90 -1.33 9.75
N ALA A 177 3.84 -0.97 9.04
CA ALA A 177 2.65 -1.81 8.95
C ALA A 177 3.01 -3.23 8.46
N ALA A 178 3.83 -3.32 7.40
CA ALA A 178 4.35 -4.59 6.91
C ALA A 178 5.20 -5.33 7.95
N ALA A 179 6.09 -4.62 8.65
CA ALA A 179 6.94 -5.21 9.68
C ALA A 179 6.14 -5.85 10.81
N GLU A 180 5.06 -5.18 11.23
CA GLU A 180 4.22 -5.64 12.34
C GLU A 180 3.32 -6.81 11.94
N ILE A 181 2.76 -6.81 10.72
CA ILE A 181 2.03 -7.96 10.18
C ILE A 181 2.97 -9.18 10.09
N LEU A 182 4.17 -9.00 9.52
CA LEU A 182 5.14 -10.08 9.36
C LEU A 182 5.61 -10.64 10.71
N ALA A 183 5.80 -9.77 11.72
CA ALA A 183 6.19 -10.19 13.07
C ALA A 183 5.06 -10.90 13.83
N ALA A 184 3.80 -10.67 13.47
CA ALA A 184 2.66 -11.33 14.09
C ALA A 184 2.41 -12.76 13.56
N LEU A 185 3.04 -13.14 12.44
CA LEU A 185 2.89 -14.48 11.88
C LEU A 185 3.63 -15.52 12.74
N PRO A 186 3.03 -16.70 12.97
CA PRO A 186 3.68 -17.77 13.74
C PRO A 186 4.90 -18.35 13.00
N VAL A 187 4.86 -18.36 11.67
CA VAL A 187 5.94 -18.81 10.79
C VAL A 187 6.03 -17.86 9.60
N ALA A 188 7.24 -17.46 9.23
CA ALA A 188 7.48 -16.55 8.11
C ALA A 188 6.83 -17.08 6.80
N PRO A 189 6.18 -16.21 6.00
CA PRO A 189 5.54 -16.62 4.76
C PRO A 189 6.58 -17.00 3.71
N THR A 190 6.21 -17.82 2.73
CA THR A 190 7.05 -18.06 1.54
C THR A 190 6.67 -17.14 0.39
N HIS A 191 5.42 -16.67 0.37
CA HIS A 191 4.88 -15.75 -0.62
C HIS A 191 4.08 -14.65 0.09
N VAL A 192 4.22 -13.43 -0.40
CA VAL A 192 3.44 -12.28 0.07
C VAL A 192 2.76 -11.65 -1.14
N VAL A 193 1.47 -11.37 -1.00
CA VAL A 193 0.68 -10.67 -2.01
C VAL A 193 0.37 -9.30 -1.46
N ALA A 194 0.62 -8.26 -2.24
CA ALA A 194 0.32 -6.87 -1.88
C ALA A 194 -0.41 -6.18 -3.04
N PRO A 195 -1.33 -5.23 -2.77
CA PRO A 195 -2.01 -4.49 -3.82
C PRO A 195 -1.02 -3.62 -4.58
N GLY A 196 -1.18 -3.55 -5.91
CA GLY A 196 -0.35 -2.74 -6.79
C GLY A 196 -0.63 -1.26 -6.63
N GLY A 197 -1.85 -0.79 -6.97
CA GLY A 197 -2.14 0.66 -6.97
C GLY A 197 -1.05 1.42 -7.74
N GLN A 198 -0.49 2.48 -7.15
CA GLN A 198 0.71 3.15 -7.69
C GLN A 198 2.05 2.56 -7.21
N GLY A 199 2.00 1.53 -6.36
CA GLY A 199 3.14 0.71 -5.94
C GLY A 199 3.73 1.06 -4.57
N GLY A 200 3.35 2.17 -3.94
CA GLY A 200 3.97 2.64 -2.69
C GLY A 200 3.99 1.59 -1.58
N LEU A 201 2.83 0.99 -1.29
CA LEU A 201 2.69 -0.07 -0.28
C LEU A 201 3.46 -1.34 -0.69
N ALA A 202 3.31 -1.82 -1.93
CA ALA A 202 3.99 -3.02 -2.38
C ALA A 202 5.53 -2.86 -2.33
N ALA A 203 6.04 -1.67 -2.65
CA ALA A 203 7.46 -1.34 -2.53
C ALA A 203 7.91 -1.30 -1.05
N ALA A 204 7.12 -0.73 -0.15
CA ALA A 204 7.40 -0.75 1.29
C ALA A 204 7.45 -2.18 1.85
N VAL A 205 6.51 -3.04 1.42
CA VAL A 205 6.50 -4.48 1.72
C VAL A 205 7.77 -5.13 1.18
N ALA A 206 8.13 -4.90 -0.09
CA ALA A 206 9.34 -5.46 -0.71
C ALA A 206 10.61 -5.17 0.11
N VAL A 207 10.79 -3.91 0.53
CA VAL A 207 11.92 -3.51 1.36
C VAL A 207 11.88 -4.25 2.71
N GLN A 208 10.72 -4.34 3.35
CA GLN A 208 10.60 -5.00 4.64
C GLN A 208 10.87 -6.51 4.56
N LEU A 209 10.45 -7.18 3.48
CA LEU A 209 10.72 -8.60 3.26
C LEU A 209 12.23 -8.87 3.18
N ARG A 210 13.00 -7.99 2.53
CA ARG A 210 14.47 -8.10 2.49
C ARG A 210 15.13 -7.81 3.83
N ALA A 211 14.53 -6.96 4.66
CA ALA A 211 15.05 -6.64 5.98
C ALA A 211 14.84 -7.77 7.02
N GLY A 212 13.95 -8.72 6.75
CA GLY A 212 13.50 -9.75 7.72
C GLY A 212 14.55 -10.79 8.14
N GLY A 213 15.68 -10.89 7.43
CA GLY A 213 16.71 -11.90 7.69
C GLY A 213 16.28 -13.31 7.29
N GLY A 214 17.10 -14.00 6.49
CA GLY A 214 16.78 -15.34 5.97
C GLY A 214 16.27 -15.33 4.54
N ALA A 215 15.50 -16.35 4.16
CA ALA A 215 14.96 -16.48 2.80
C ALA A 215 13.89 -15.41 2.56
N VAL A 216 14.11 -14.56 1.56
CA VAL A 216 13.19 -13.47 1.20
C VAL A 216 11.92 -14.09 0.57
N PRO A 217 10.73 -13.81 1.13
CA PRO A 217 9.48 -14.27 0.54
C PRO A 217 9.27 -13.69 -0.86
N ARG A 218 8.68 -14.47 -1.76
CA ARG A 218 8.34 -14.02 -3.12
C ARG A 218 7.20 -13.01 -3.05
N LEU A 219 7.42 -11.79 -3.54
CA LEU A 219 6.40 -10.76 -3.61
C LEU A 219 5.58 -10.88 -4.90
N ILE A 220 4.27 -11.02 -4.77
CA ILE A 220 3.31 -10.94 -5.88
C ILE A 220 2.55 -9.62 -5.76
N VAL A 221 2.58 -8.82 -6.82
CA VAL A 221 1.84 -7.56 -6.87
C VAL A 221 0.50 -7.80 -7.54
N ALA A 222 -0.61 -7.56 -6.83
CA ALA A 222 -1.95 -7.78 -7.35
C ALA A 222 -2.57 -6.48 -7.88
N GLU A 223 -2.99 -6.46 -9.14
CA GLU A 223 -3.59 -5.31 -9.82
C GLU A 223 -4.93 -5.69 -10.45
N ALA A 224 -5.85 -4.73 -10.58
CA ALA A 224 -7.11 -4.96 -11.29
C ALA A 224 -6.91 -4.80 -12.80
N ALA A 225 -7.65 -5.59 -13.60
CA ALA A 225 -7.60 -5.48 -15.05
C ALA A 225 -7.99 -4.07 -15.53
N GLY A 226 -7.15 -3.45 -16.36
CA GLY A 226 -7.33 -2.08 -16.83
C GLY A 226 -6.92 -0.98 -15.84
N ALA A 227 -6.46 -1.36 -14.65
CA ALA A 227 -5.91 -0.47 -13.62
C ALA A 227 -4.60 -1.07 -13.07
N SER A 228 -3.67 -1.35 -13.98
CA SER A 228 -2.43 -2.11 -13.71
C SER A 228 -1.16 -1.35 -14.13
N PRO A 229 -0.92 -0.15 -13.60
CA PRO A 229 0.19 0.70 -14.04
C PRO A 229 1.57 0.07 -13.82
N LEU A 230 1.74 -0.83 -12.85
CA LEU A 230 3.02 -1.48 -12.60
C LEU A 230 3.27 -2.61 -13.61
N LEU A 231 2.26 -3.42 -13.92
CA LEU A 231 2.33 -4.41 -14.99
C LEU A 231 2.53 -3.76 -16.36
N ASP A 232 1.85 -2.65 -16.64
CA ASP A 232 2.02 -1.90 -17.89
C ASP A 232 3.47 -1.39 -18.03
N ALA A 233 4.02 -0.82 -16.95
CA ALA A 233 5.41 -0.39 -16.92
C ALA A 233 6.39 -1.56 -17.12
N LEU A 234 6.15 -2.72 -16.50
CA LEU A 234 6.96 -3.93 -16.71
C LEU A 234 6.97 -4.36 -18.18
N GLN A 235 5.81 -4.24 -18.85
CA GLN A 235 5.63 -4.67 -20.23
C GLN A 235 6.00 -3.60 -21.26
N GLY A 236 6.45 -2.42 -20.82
CA GLY A 236 6.73 -1.29 -21.69
C GLY A 236 5.50 -0.78 -22.43
N ARG A 237 4.31 -0.94 -21.85
CA ARG A 237 3.05 -0.50 -22.44
C ARG A 237 2.65 0.86 -21.89
N PRO A 238 2.16 1.79 -22.74
CA PRO A 238 1.57 3.02 -22.24
C PRO A 238 0.24 2.70 -21.54
N GLY A 239 0.14 3.06 -20.27
CA GLY A 239 -1.09 2.98 -19.48
C GLY A 239 -1.71 4.36 -19.24
N PRO A 240 -2.99 4.42 -18.82
CA PRO A 240 -3.66 5.68 -18.47
C PRO A 240 -3.09 6.34 -17.20
N ALA A 241 -2.35 5.58 -16.39
CA ALA A 241 -1.67 6.04 -15.19
C ALA A 241 -0.22 5.53 -15.19
N ALA A 242 0.69 6.34 -14.63
CA ALA A 242 2.09 5.95 -14.44
C ALA A 242 2.31 5.49 -12.99
N PRO A 243 3.13 4.44 -12.76
CA PRO A 243 3.49 4.03 -11.41
C PRO A 243 4.25 5.15 -10.68
N SER A 244 4.26 5.10 -9.36
CA SER A 244 5.12 6.01 -8.58
C SER A 244 6.59 5.80 -8.92
N LEU A 245 7.33 6.89 -9.16
CA LEU A 245 8.77 6.85 -9.46
C LEU A 245 9.56 6.03 -8.43
N LEU A 246 9.34 6.31 -7.15
CA LEU A 246 9.99 5.61 -6.04
C LEU A 246 9.57 4.15 -5.97
N ALA A 247 8.28 3.86 -6.13
CA ALA A 247 7.79 2.50 -6.09
C ALA A 247 8.37 1.66 -7.24
N TRP A 248 8.43 2.20 -8.45
CA TRP A 248 8.94 1.48 -9.62
C TRP A 248 10.44 1.17 -9.50
N GLN A 249 11.26 2.11 -9.00
CA GLN A 249 12.68 1.89 -8.72
C GLN A 249 12.95 0.67 -7.81
N GLU A 250 11.97 0.30 -7.00
CA GLU A 250 12.02 -0.85 -6.12
C GLU A 250 11.37 -2.09 -6.77
N LEU A 251 10.16 -1.95 -7.32
CA LEU A 251 9.33 -3.05 -7.79
C LEU A 251 9.76 -3.63 -9.13
N GLU A 252 10.48 -2.87 -9.97
CA GLU A 252 10.95 -3.36 -11.28
C GLU A 252 11.81 -4.64 -11.10
N ARG A 253 12.51 -4.77 -9.96
CA ARG A 253 13.33 -5.94 -9.62
C ARG A 253 12.75 -6.75 -8.47
N SER A 254 12.17 -6.12 -7.44
CA SER A 254 11.74 -6.86 -6.25
C SER A 254 10.43 -7.64 -6.41
N ALA A 255 9.55 -7.25 -7.34
CA ALA A 255 8.34 -8.01 -7.60
C ALA A 255 8.74 -9.34 -8.26
N PHE A 256 8.31 -10.46 -7.70
CA PHE A 256 8.54 -11.78 -8.27
C PHE A 256 7.55 -12.06 -9.43
N ALA A 257 6.30 -11.65 -9.24
CA ALA A 257 5.26 -11.75 -10.25
C ALA A 257 4.21 -10.65 -10.09
N PHE A 258 3.44 -10.43 -11.14
CA PHE A 258 2.27 -9.55 -11.17
C PHE A 258 1.03 -10.41 -11.43
N LEU A 259 0.00 -10.22 -10.61
CA LEU A 259 -1.27 -10.91 -10.71
C LEU A 259 -2.36 -9.91 -11.07
N GLU A 260 -2.86 -9.99 -12.28
CA GLU A 260 -4.05 -9.23 -12.68
C GLU A 260 -5.30 -10.00 -12.26
N THR A 261 -6.09 -9.45 -11.33
CA THR A 261 -7.32 -10.06 -10.81
C THR A 261 -8.22 -9.02 -10.14
N ALA A 262 -9.52 -9.30 -10.06
CA ALA A 262 -10.48 -8.42 -9.37
C ALA A 262 -10.41 -8.53 -7.84
N ASP A 263 -10.01 -9.69 -7.32
CA ASP A 263 -9.88 -9.95 -5.89
C ASP A 263 -8.60 -10.77 -5.66
N ALA A 264 -7.66 -10.21 -4.89
CA ALA A 264 -6.34 -10.80 -4.72
C ALA A 264 -6.37 -12.16 -4.02
N LEU A 265 -7.31 -12.39 -3.10
CA LEU A 265 -7.48 -13.70 -2.44
C LEU A 265 -8.00 -14.72 -3.44
N ALA A 266 -9.11 -14.43 -4.09
CA ALA A 266 -9.72 -15.33 -5.06
C ALA A 266 -8.78 -15.61 -6.24
N GLY A 267 -8.07 -14.58 -6.72
CA GLY A 267 -7.05 -14.71 -7.75
C GLY A 267 -5.88 -15.62 -7.34
N MET A 268 -5.35 -15.46 -6.12
CA MET A 268 -4.28 -16.34 -5.64
C MET A 268 -4.74 -17.79 -5.40
N LEU A 269 -5.98 -18.00 -4.96
CA LEU A 269 -6.53 -19.34 -4.83
C LEU A 269 -6.72 -19.99 -6.21
N ALA A 270 -7.14 -19.23 -7.22
CA ALA A 270 -7.22 -19.69 -8.61
C ALA A 270 -5.83 -20.03 -9.18
N VAL A 271 -4.82 -19.20 -8.90
CA VAL A 271 -3.41 -19.49 -9.25
C VAL A 271 -2.91 -20.77 -8.58
N ALA A 272 -3.25 -20.99 -7.31
CA ALA A 272 -2.83 -22.20 -6.59
C ALA A 272 -3.50 -23.49 -7.11
N ALA A 273 -4.68 -23.36 -7.74
CA ALA A 273 -5.44 -24.46 -8.34
C ALA A 273 -5.01 -24.75 -9.80
N ASP A 274 -4.49 -23.77 -10.53
CA ASP A 274 -3.95 -23.95 -11.88
C ASP A 274 -2.54 -24.55 -11.85
N ALA A 275 -2.36 -25.74 -12.42
CA ALA A 275 -1.10 -26.49 -12.31
C ALA A 275 0.10 -25.72 -12.88
N SER A 276 -0.08 -25.00 -14.00
CA SER A 276 0.98 -24.23 -14.65
C SER A 276 1.39 -23.03 -13.81
N SER A 277 0.42 -22.23 -13.37
CA SER A 277 0.64 -21.03 -12.55
C SER A 277 1.19 -21.38 -11.17
N ARG A 278 0.69 -22.49 -10.58
CA ARG A 278 1.21 -23.05 -9.33
C ARG A 278 2.69 -23.40 -9.45
N ALA A 279 3.07 -24.09 -10.54
CA ALA A 279 4.46 -24.45 -10.80
C ALA A 279 5.33 -23.22 -11.07
N ALA A 280 4.83 -22.23 -11.83
CA ALA A 280 5.53 -20.98 -12.12
C ALA A 280 5.84 -20.18 -10.85
N LEU A 281 4.90 -20.14 -9.89
CA LEU A 281 5.14 -19.53 -8.58
C LEU A 281 5.95 -20.41 -7.63
N GLY A 282 6.19 -21.69 -7.96
CA GLY A 282 6.83 -22.66 -7.10
C GLY A 282 6.04 -22.90 -5.81
N LEU A 283 4.71 -22.97 -5.91
CA LEU A 283 3.82 -23.27 -4.79
C LEU A 283 3.75 -24.78 -4.55
N ASP A 284 3.93 -25.17 -3.29
CA ASP A 284 3.93 -26.56 -2.82
C ASP A 284 3.20 -26.70 -1.47
N ALA A 285 3.17 -27.92 -0.93
CA ALA A 285 2.51 -28.19 0.35
C ALA A 285 3.16 -27.47 1.56
N ALA A 286 4.40 -27.00 1.43
CA ALA A 286 5.10 -26.24 2.47
C ALA A 286 4.87 -24.72 2.35
N SER A 287 4.24 -24.27 1.26
CA SER A 287 4.06 -22.86 0.94
C SER A 287 3.08 -22.18 1.88
N ARG A 288 3.43 -20.98 2.32
CA ARG A 288 2.66 -20.15 3.25
C ARG A 288 2.44 -18.78 2.60
N ILE A 289 1.19 -18.44 2.36
CA ILE A 289 0.81 -17.19 1.69
C ILE A 289 0.30 -16.19 2.73
N LEU A 290 0.82 -14.97 2.66
CA LEU A 290 0.25 -13.80 3.32
C LEU A 290 -0.32 -12.88 2.25
N LEU A 291 -1.60 -12.50 2.34
CA LEU A 291 -2.10 -11.36 1.58
C LEU A 291 -2.17 -10.16 2.52
N LEU A 292 -1.47 -9.08 2.16
CA LEU A 292 -1.25 -7.91 2.98
C LEU A 292 -2.01 -6.72 2.40
N ASN A 293 -3.00 -6.21 3.15
CA ASN A 293 -3.92 -5.15 2.74
C ASN A 293 -4.59 -5.45 1.39
N CYS A 294 -5.02 -6.70 1.23
CA CYS A 294 -5.62 -7.22 0.01
C CYS A 294 -7.12 -7.52 0.17
N SER A 295 -7.71 -7.23 1.34
CA SER A 295 -9.16 -7.39 1.48
C SER A 295 -9.88 -6.48 0.48
N PRO A 296 -10.95 -6.98 -0.16
CA PRO A 296 -11.79 -6.12 -0.98
C PRO A 296 -12.30 -4.96 -0.11
N VAL A 297 -12.24 -3.74 -0.63
CA VAL A 297 -12.97 -2.62 -0.05
C VAL A 297 -14.43 -3.07 -0.01
N PRO A 298 -15.12 -3.06 1.15
CA PRO A 298 -16.50 -3.50 1.20
C PRO A 298 -17.29 -2.70 0.16
N SER A 299 -17.85 -3.40 -0.83
CA SER A 299 -18.91 -2.82 -1.65
C SER A 299 -20.06 -2.57 -0.68
N GLU A 300 -20.32 -1.31 -0.36
CA GLU A 300 -21.57 -0.96 0.31
C GLU A 300 -22.70 -1.55 -0.52
N GLY A 301 -23.57 -2.28 0.17
CA GLY A 301 -24.63 -3.05 -0.45
C GLY A 301 -25.45 -2.18 -1.39
N THR A 302 -25.91 -2.79 -2.47
CA THR A 302 -27.15 -2.39 -3.12
C THR A 302 -28.24 -2.27 -2.06
N ALA A 303 -28.45 -1.05 -1.55
CA ALA A 303 -29.68 -0.70 -0.88
C ALA A 303 -30.75 -0.62 -1.99
N GLY A 304 -31.61 -1.64 -2.01
CA GLY A 304 -32.91 -1.55 -2.66
C GLY A 304 -33.87 -0.67 -1.88
#